data_AF-A0A7V6E854-F1
#
_entry.id   AF-A0A7V6E854-F1
#
_cell.length_a   1.000
_cell.length_b   1.000
_cell.length_c   1.000
_cell.angle_alpha   90.00
_cell.angle_beta   90.00
_cell.angle_gamma   90.00
#
_symmetry.space_group_name_H-M   'P 1'
#
loop_
_entity.id
_entity.type
_entity.pdbx_description
1 polymer ?
#
loop_
_entity_poly.entity_id
_entity_poly.type
_entity_poly.pdbx_seq_one_letter_code
_entity_poly.pdbx_strand_id
1 'polypeptide(L)'
;MEKFVRIAIVVCGILAWALMARFFNWGFHMINPLWDKALLGAKFTVSDVLGILCGIATIIALWRNERVVTFGMEVGNELRNVTWPTWPETRLSTIVVIAMTIVVSAILGLFDAIWGALLKNIYRI
;
A
#
# COMPACT_ATOMS: atom_id res chain seq x y z
N MET A 1 7.64 -10.99 -20.90
CA MET A 1 6.85 -10.93 -19.65
C MET A 1 7.58 -11.55 -18.46
N GLU A 2 8.31 -12.66 -18.64
CA GLU A 2 9.05 -13.31 -17.55
C GLU A 2 10.00 -12.38 -16.78
N LYS A 3 10.73 -11.49 -17.47
CA LYS A 3 11.61 -10.50 -16.82
C LYS A 3 10.83 -9.60 -15.85
N PHE A 4 9.63 -9.16 -16.23
CA PHE A 4 8.78 -8.31 -15.38
C PHE A 4 8.25 -9.07 -14.16
N VAL A 5 7.87 -10.34 -14.33
CA VAL A 5 7.43 -11.21 -13.21
C VAL A 5 8.57 -11.46 -12.22
N ARG A 6 9.79 -11.72 -12.72
CA ARG A 6 10.97 -11.90 -11.85
C ARG A 6 11.31 -10.62 -11.09
N ILE A 7 11.23 -9.46 -11.73
CA ILE A 7 11.42 -8.16 -11.07
C ILE A 7 10.35 -7.94 -10.00
N ALA A 8 9.08 -8.24 -10.29
CA ALA A 8 7.98 -8.10 -9.33
C ALA A 8 8.20 -8.96 -8.08
N ILE A 9 8.67 -10.20 -8.24
CA ILE A 9 8.96 -11.09 -7.10
C ILE A 9 10.12 -10.55 -6.24
N VAL A 10 11.17 -9.99 -6.86
CA VAL A 10 12.26 -9.35 -6.13
C VAL A 10 11.74 -8.13 -5.36
N VAL A 11 10.90 -7.30 -5.98
CA VAL A 11 10.27 -6.15 -5.31
C VAL A 11 9.41 -6.60 -4.12
N CYS A 12 8.59 -7.65 -4.28
CA CYS A 12 7.84 -8.24 -3.18
C CYS A 12 8.75 -8.72 -2.04
N GLY A 13 9.90 -9.31 -2.35
CA GLY A 13 10.89 -9.69 -1.35
C GLY A 13 11.52 -8.51 -0.61
N ILE A 14 11.80 -7.41 -1.30
CA ILE A 14 12.31 -6.18 -0.70
C ILE A 14 11.24 -5.56 0.22
N LEU A 15 9.99 -5.53 -0.22
CA LEU A 15 8.87 -5.07 0.60
C LEU A 15 8.67 -5.97 1.83
N ALA A 16 8.76 -7.28 1.65
CA ALA A 16 8.69 -8.25 2.74
C ALA A 16 9.81 -8.02 3.76
N TRP A 17 11.05 -7.80 3.30
CA TRP A 17 12.14 -7.39 4.20
C TRP A 17 11.80 -6.12 4.96
N ALA A 18 11.41 -5.04 4.26
CA ALA A 18 11.13 -3.75 4.89
C ALA A 18 10.02 -3.84 5.95
N LEU A 19 8.95 -4.59 5.67
CA LEU A 19 7.86 -4.82 6.61
C LEU A 19 8.31 -5.71 7.78
N MET A 20 9.02 -6.79 7.50
CA MET A 20 9.42 -7.76 8.51
C MET A 20 10.48 -7.21 9.46
N ALA A 21 11.42 -6.39 8.98
CA ALA A 21 12.39 -5.69 9.82
C ALA A 21 11.70 -4.75 10.82
N ARG A 22 10.67 -4.01 10.38
CA ARG A 22 9.86 -3.14 11.24
C ARG A 22 9.07 -3.94 12.27
N PHE A 23 8.48 -5.05 11.86
CA PHE A 23 7.76 -5.96 12.75
C PHE A 23 8.68 -6.53 13.83
N PHE A 24 9.88 -7.00 13.46
CA PHE A 24 10.85 -7.52 14.40
C PHE A 24 11.34 -6.45 15.37
N ASN A 25 11.66 -5.25 14.89
CA ASN A 25 12.07 -4.15 15.76
C ASN A 25 10.99 -3.80 16.80
N TRP A 26 9.72 -3.72 16.39
CA TRP A 26 8.59 -3.54 17.32
C TRP A 26 8.50 -4.68 18.34
N GLY A 27 8.62 -5.93 17.89
CA GLY A 27 8.57 -7.11 18.76
C GLY A 27 9.70 -7.15 19.80
N PHE A 28 10.93 -6.81 19.40
CA PHE A 28 12.06 -6.74 20.32
C PHE A 28 11.90 -5.61 21.34
N HIS A 29 11.38 -4.46 20.94
CA HIS A 29 11.06 -3.36 21.87
C HIS A 29 10.01 -3.75 22.91
N MET A 30 9.01 -4.57 22.55
CA MET A 30 7.97 -5.00 23.47
C MET A 30 8.44 -6.06 24.48
N ILE A 31 9.38 -6.94 24.08
CA ILE A 31 9.84 -8.06 24.91
C ILE A 31 11.08 -7.69 25.72
N ASN A 32 12.14 -7.22 25.06
CA ASN A 32 13.41 -6.86 25.70
C ASN A 32 14.24 -5.92 24.81
N PRO A 33 14.35 -4.63 25.17
CA PRO A 33 15.08 -3.63 24.37
C PRO A 33 16.57 -3.93 24.12
N LEU A 34 17.18 -4.80 24.94
CA LEU A 34 18.60 -5.16 24.84
C LEU A 34 18.90 -6.20 23.74
N TRP A 35 17.86 -6.78 23.14
CA TRP A 35 18.02 -7.83 22.12
C TRP A 35 18.25 -7.23 20.73
N ASP A 36 17.90 -5.95 20.51
CA ASP A 36 18.18 -5.23 19.28
C ASP A 36 19.61 -4.63 19.34
N LYS A 37 20.62 -5.50 19.30
CA LYS A 37 22.03 -5.09 19.29
C LYS A 37 22.40 -4.53 17.91
N ALA A 38 22.98 -3.34 17.88
CA ALA A 38 23.55 -2.77 16.66
C ALA A 38 24.83 -3.55 16.28
N LEU A 39 24.80 -4.25 15.15
CA LEU A 39 25.88 -5.13 14.69
C LEU A 39 26.89 -4.41 13.79
N LEU A 40 26.44 -3.52 12.90
CA LEU A 40 27.30 -2.77 11.96
C LEU A 40 26.81 -1.32 11.83
N GLY A 41 27.39 -0.42 12.63
CA GLY A 41 26.95 0.97 12.72
C GLY A 41 25.59 1.12 13.42
N ALA A 42 25.30 2.32 13.90
CA ALA A 42 24.12 2.63 14.73
C ALA A 42 22.74 2.40 14.07
N LYS A 43 22.70 1.85 12.84
CA LYS A 43 21.49 1.65 12.05
C LYS A 43 21.26 0.21 11.59
N PHE A 44 22.22 -0.71 11.77
CA PHE A 44 22.08 -2.10 11.32
C PHE A 44 21.90 -3.00 12.54
N THR A 45 20.65 -3.32 12.84
CA THR A 45 20.29 -4.06 14.06
C THR A 45 19.95 -5.52 13.75
N VAL A 46 19.89 -6.39 14.78
CA VAL A 46 19.54 -7.81 14.63
C VAL A 46 18.21 -7.98 13.87
N SER A 47 17.27 -7.07 14.09
CA SER A 47 15.99 -6.98 13.37
C SER A 47 16.14 -6.87 11.85
N ASP A 48 17.12 -6.10 11.36
CA ASP A 48 17.34 -5.92 9.92
C ASP A 48 17.89 -7.19 9.28
N VAL A 49 18.79 -7.89 9.97
CA VAL A 49 19.35 -9.16 9.47
C VAL A 49 18.27 -10.22 9.36
N LEU A 50 17.43 -10.36 10.39
CA LEU A 50 16.28 -11.27 10.35
C LEU A 50 15.28 -10.88 9.26
N GLY A 51 15.04 -9.58 9.08
CA GLY A 51 14.23 -9.07 7.99
C GLY A 51 14.78 -9.44 6.62
N ILE A 52 16.10 -9.30 6.40
CA ILE A 52 16.76 -9.66 5.12
C ILE A 52 16.61 -11.16 4.87
N LEU A 53 16.84 -12.00 5.89
CA LEU A 53 16.67 -13.44 5.79
C LEU A 53 15.24 -13.83 5.40
N CYS A 54 14.24 -13.21 6.04
CA CYS A 54 12.84 -13.38 5.67
C CYS A 54 12.56 -12.91 4.24
N GLY A 55 13.11 -11.77 3.82
CA GLY A 55 13.01 -11.26 2.44
C GLY A 55 13.56 -12.26 1.42
N ILE A 56 14.76 -12.78 1.63
CA ILE A 56 15.37 -13.81 0.77
C ILE A 56 14.52 -15.08 0.75
N ALA A 57 14.05 -15.54 1.92
CA ALA A 57 13.19 -16.72 2.01
C ALA A 57 11.89 -16.55 1.22
N THR A 58 11.26 -15.36 1.28
CA THR A 58 10.05 -15.07 0.50
C THR A 58 10.30 -15.08 -1.01
N ILE A 59 11.43 -14.54 -1.48
CA ILE A 59 11.82 -14.57 -2.90
C ILE A 59 11.95 -16.02 -3.37
N ILE A 60 12.67 -16.85 -2.62
CA ILE A 60 12.89 -18.26 -2.97
C ILE A 60 11.55 -19.02 -2.98
N ALA A 61 10.70 -18.80 -1.97
CA ALA A 61 9.39 -19.44 -1.89
C ALA A 61 8.48 -19.06 -3.06
N LEU A 62 8.46 -17.77 -3.44
CA LEU A 62 7.67 -17.26 -4.56
C LEU A 62 8.21 -17.77 -5.91
N TRP A 63 9.53 -17.85 -6.09
CA TRP A 63 10.12 -18.41 -7.31
C TRP A 63 9.90 -19.91 -7.46
N ARG A 64 9.82 -20.65 -6.36
CA ARG A 64 9.57 -22.08 -6.39
C ARG A 64 8.11 -22.43 -6.68
N ASN A 65 7.18 -21.51 -6.43
CA ASN A 65 5.76 -21.75 -6.65
C ASN A 65 5.35 -21.41 -8.09
N GLU A 66 5.24 -22.44 -8.92
CA GLU A 66 4.84 -22.32 -10.32
C GLU A 66 3.52 -21.58 -10.50
N ARG A 67 2.55 -21.76 -9.60
CA ARG A 67 1.25 -21.06 -9.67
C ARG A 67 1.41 -19.54 -9.64
N VAL A 68 2.32 -19.03 -8.82
CA VAL A 68 2.55 -17.58 -8.67
C VAL A 68 3.21 -17.02 -9.92
N VAL A 69 4.18 -17.74 -10.47
CA VAL A 69 4.87 -17.33 -11.69
C VAL A 69 3.92 -17.35 -12.89
N THR A 70 3.13 -18.41 -13.05
CA THR A 70 2.13 -18.53 -14.11
C THR A 70 1.06 -17.44 -13.99
N PHE A 71 0.54 -17.19 -12.79
CA PHE A 71 -0.43 -16.11 -12.55
C PHE A 71 0.14 -14.74 -12.94
N GLY A 72 1.38 -14.43 -12.55
CA GLY A 72 2.02 -13.18 -12.94
C GLY A 72 2.16 -13.01 -14.46
N MET A 73 2.36 -14.12 -15.18
CA MET A 73 2.42 -14.13 -16.64
C MET A 73 1.04 -13.90 -17.27
N GLU A 74 -0.01 -14.53 -16.73
CA GLU A 74 -1.40 -14.34 -17.15
C GLU A 74 -1.85 -12.88 -16.97
N VAL A 75 -1.62 -12.30 -15.78
CA VAL A 75 -1.91 -10.88 -15.51
C VAL A 75 -1.18 -9.98 -16.49
N GLY A 76 0.10 -10.25 -16.74
CA GLY A 76 0.87 -9.49 -17.73
C GLY A 76 0.28 -9.56 -19.14
N ASN A 77 -0.17 -10.74 -19.57
CA ASN A 77 -0.80 -10.92 -20.87
C ASN A 77 -2.14 -10.19 -20.95
N GLU A 78 -2.91 -10.18 -19.86
CA GLU A 78 -4.20 -9.49 -19.81
C GLU A 78 -4.04 -7.97 -19.77
N LEU A 79 -3.04 -7.46 -19.04
CA LEU A 79 -2.71 -6.03 -19.01
C LEU A 79 -2.34 -5.47 -20.39
N ARG A 80 -1.90 -6.31 -21.34
CA ARG A 80 -1.66 -5.89 -22.73
C ARG A 80 -2.95 -5.59 -23.49
N ASN A 81 -4.05 -6.25 -23.11
CA ASN A 81 -5.35 -6.04 -23.72
C ASN A 81 -6.08 -4.82 -23.11
N VAL A 82 -5.61 -4.32 -21.96
CA VAL A 82 -6.16 -3.12 -21.32
C VAL A 82 -5.74 -1.88 -22.11
N THR A 83 -6.75 -1.17 -22.63
CA THR A 83 -6.56 0.13 -23.25
C THR A 83 -6.38 1.19 -22.15
N TRP A 84 -5.14 1.64 -21.98
CA TRP A 84 -4.86 2.75 -21.07
C TRP A 84 -5.35 4.07 -21.65
N PRO A 85 -6.04 4.91 -20.85
CA PRO A 85 -6.57 6.18 -21.32
C PRO A 85 -5.44 7.11 -21.73
N THR A 86 -5.72 7.94 -22.73
CA THR A 86 -4.79 9.01 -23.12
C THR A 86 -4.82 10.16 -22.11
N TRP A 87 -3.73 10.92 -22.00
CA TRP A 87 -3.65 12.11 -21.14
C TRP A 87 -4.88 13.04 -21.17
N PRO A 88 -5.45 13.41 -22.34
CA PRO A 88 -6.65 14.24 -22.37
C PRO A 88 -7.89 13.55 -21.78
N GLU A 89 -8.08 12.24 -21.99
CA GLU A 89 -9.20 11.46 -21.45
C GLU A 89 -9.13 11.33 -19.93
N THR A 90 -7.92 11.11 -19.39
CA THR A 90 -7.69 11.11 -17.93
C THR A 90 -8.05 12.45 -17.32
N ARG A 91 -7.63 13.56 -17.94
CA ARG A 91 -7.93 14.91 -17.45
C ARG A 91 -9.42 15.21 -17.48
N LEU A 92 -10.12 14.80 -18.54
CA LEU A 92 -11.57 14.97 -18.64
C LEU A 92 -12.29 14.19 -17.54
N SER A 93 -11.92 12.94 -17.33
CA SER A 93 -12.47 12.11 -16.23
C SER A 93 -12.24 12.76 -14.87
N THR A 94 -11.03 13.26 -14.58
CA THR A 94 -10.73 13.95 -13.32
C THR A 94 -11.56 15.22 -13.14
N ILE A 95 -11.73 16.03 -14.19
CA ILE A 95 -12.54 17.26 -14.13
C ILE A 95 -14.00 16.93 -13.80
N VAL A 96 -14.55 15.88 -14.41
CA VAL A 96 -15.92 15.43 -14.13
C VAL A 96 -16.07 15.00 -12.68
N VAL A 97 -15.12 14.23 -12.14
CA VAL A 97 -15.13 13.80 -10.73
C VAL A 97 -15.05 15.02 -9.80
N ILE A 98 -14.16 15.97 -10.07
CA ILE A 98 -14.06 17.22 -9.28
C ILE A 98 -15.39 17.96 -9.28
N ALA A 99 -16.00 18.18 -10.46
CA ALA A 99 -17.29 18.85 -10.56
C ALA A 99 -18.38 18.12 -9.76
N MET A 100 -18.46 16.79 -9.88
CA MET A 100 -19.43 15.98 -9.14
C MET A 100 -19.21 16.08 -7.63
N THR A 101 -17.96 16.00 -7.16
CA THR A 101 -17.65 16.13 -5.73
C THR A 101 -18.01 17.50 -5.18
N ILE A 102 -17.82 18.58 -5.94
CA ILE A 102 -18.24 19.93 -5.56
C ILE A 102 -19.77 19.97 -5.37
N VAL A 103 -20.53 19.45 -6.34
CA VAL A 103 -22.00 19.44 -6.26
C VAL A 103 -22.48 18.64 -5.03
N VAL A 104 -21.96 17.43 -4.83
CA VAL A 104 -22.31 16.59 -3.68
C VAL A 104 -21.95 17.28 -2.36
N SER A 105 -20.75 17.85 -2.26
CA SER A 105 -20.31 18.56 -1.05
C SER A 105 -21.14 19.80 -0.75
N ALA A 106 -21.59 20.52 -1.77
CA ALA A 106 -22.45 21.69 -1.60
C ALA A 106 -23.84 21.28 -1.07
N ILE A 107 -24.41 20.19 -1.60
CA ILE A 107 -25.69 19.65 -1.12
C ILE A 107 -25.55 19.19 0.34
N LEU A 108 -24.54 18.36 0.64
CA LEU A 108 -24.30 17.88 2.01
C LEU A 108 -24.07 19.04 2.98
N GLY A 109 -23.24 20.02 2.61
CA GLY A 109 -23.00 21.21 3.44
C GLY A 109 -24.26 22.04 3.68
N LEU A 110 -25.17 22.11 2.71
CA LEU A 110 -26.47 22.75 2.90
C LEU A 110 -27.33 21.97 3.92
N PHE A 111 -27.41 20.65 3.79
CA PHE A 111 -28.14 19.81 4.75
C PHE A 111 -27.57 19.94 6.16
N ASP A 112 -26.25 19.90 6.31
CA ASP A 112 -25.56 20.07 7.59
C ASP A 112 -25.86 21.46 8.20
N ALA A 113 -25.91 22.51 7.38
CA ALA A 113 -26.23 23.86 7.85
C ALA A 113 -27.69 23.99 8.31
N ILE A 114 -28.65 23.43 7.57
CA ILE A 114 -30.07 23.48 7.93
C ILE A 114 -30.30 22.68 9.22
N TRP A 115 -29.74 21.46 9.32
CA TRP A 115 -29.90 20.62 10.50
C TRP A 115 -29.19 21.20 11.72
N GLY A 116 -28.00 21.77 11.54
CA GLY A 116 -27.30 22.50 12.59
C GLY A 116 -28.11 23.70 13.11
N ALA A 117 -28.73 24.47 12.21
CA ALA A 117 -29.58 25.60 12.58
C ALA A 117 -30.86 25.16 13.32
N LEU A 118 -31.53 24.10 12.84
CA LEU A 118 -32.73 23.56 13.47
C LEU A 118 -32.44 23.00 14.86
N LEU A 119 -31.40 22.18 15.00
CA LEU A 119 -31.00 21.62 16.29
C LEU A 119 -30.64 22.74 17.27
N LYS A 120 -29.87 23.74 16.83
CA LYS A 120 -29.51 24.89 17.66
C LYS A 120 -30.74 25.67 18.16
N ASN A 121 -31.78 25.77 17.34
CA ASN A 121 -33.03 26.43 17.75
C ASN A 121 -33.82 25.61 18.77
N ILE A 122 -33.85 24.28 18.61
CA ILE A 122 -34.52 23.36 19.56
C ILE A 122 -33.83 23.32 20.92
N TYR A 123 -32.50 23.20 20.97
CA TYR A 123 -31.77 23.16 22.26
C TYR A 123 -31.73 24.49 22.99
N ARG A 124 -32.13 25.59 22.33
CA ARG A 124 -32.20 26.93 22.92
C ARG A 124 -33.55 27.20 23.61
N ILE A 125 -34.58 26.40 23.31
CA ILE A 125 -35.90 26.42 23.97
C ILE A 125 -35.83 25.51 25.19
#